data_AF-A0A7G1IRN5-F1
#
_entry.id   AF-A0A7G1IRN5-F1
#
_cell.length_a   1.000
_cell.length_b   1.000
_cell.length_c   1.000
_cell.angle_alpha   90.00
_cell.angle_beta   90.00
_cell.angle_gamma   90.00
#
_symmetry.space_group_name_H-M   'P 1'
#
loop_
_entity.id
_entity.type
_entity.pdbx_description
1 polymer ?
#
loop_
_entity_poly.entity_id
_entity_poly.type
_entity_poly.pdbx_seq_one_letter_code
_entity_poly.pdbx_strand_id
1 'polypeptide(L)'
;MGEEVKRTTYDRTHRREYRRKVQVCLDVFETMLSQCSFDSDQPLTGMEIECNLVDGDYQPAMTNRSVLDAIGDPAYQTELGAYNIEFNVPPRLLSGRTGLDLERDVRASLNDAERKAGSDGAHIVMIGILPTLMPEHLSEGWMSESTRYVALNESIFDARGEDIPINISGPEPLSWQAASIAPESACTSMQLHLQLAPGDFAAHWNAAQMLAGPQLALGANSPTSSDTSCGPKPGSNCSRNPPTPGPRN
;
A
#
# COMPACT_ATOMS: atom_id res chain seq x y z
N MET A 1 -5.08 9.46 -7.23
CA MET A 1 -5.52 8.82 -5.97
C MET A 1 -6.89 9.29 -5.50
N GLY A 2 -7.53 8.51 -4.63
CA GLY A 2 -8.93 8.70 -4.22
C GLY A 2 -9.18 9.89 -3.29
N GLU A 3 -10.28 10.62 -3.51
CA GLU A 3 -10.67 11.77 -2.69
C GLU A 3 -11.07 11.37 -1.25
N GLU A 4 -10.81 12.26 -0.29
CA GLU A 4 -11.28 12.10 1.09
C GLU A 4 -12.80 11.99 1.16
N VAL A 5 -13.28 11.04 1.97
CA VAL A 5 -14.72 10.81 2.15
C VAL A 5 -15.21 11.50 3.42
N LYS A 6 -16.41 12.09 3.35
CA LYS A 6 -16.99 12.83 4.48
C LYS A 6 -17.68 11.94 5.51
N ARG A 7 -17.82 10.63 5.25
CA ARG A 7 -18.62 9.69 6.05
C ARG A 7 -18.00 8.30 6.01
N THR A 8 -18.10 7.60 7.13
CA THR A 8 -17.58 6.24 7.31
C THR A 8 -18.66 5.15 7.29
N THR A 9 -19.94 5.52 7.39
CA THR A 9 -21.06 4.56 7.44
C THR A 9 -22.07 4.81 6.32
N TYR A 10 -22.55 3.71 5.72
CA TYR A 10 -23.47 3.72 4.59
C TYR A 10 -24.68 2.81 4.80
N ASP A 11 -25.86 3.41 4.87
CA ASP A 11 -27.13 2.68 5.00
C ASP A 11 -27.58 2.02 3.68
N ARG A 12 -28.72 1.32 3.73
CA ARG A 12 -29.30 0.61 2.58
C ARG A 12 -29.66 1.55 1.42
N THR A 13 -30.08 2.79 1.71
CA THR A 13 -30.44 3.79 0.70
C THR A 13 -29.19 4.27 -0.03
N HIS A 14 -28.12 4.58 0.70
CA HIS A 14 -26.83 4.94 0.12
C HIS A 14 -26.27 3.81 -0.75
N ARG A 15 -26.36 2.55 -0.31
CA ARG A 15 -25.91 1.39 -1.10
C ARG A 15 -26.73 1.20 -2.38
N ARG A 16 -28.06 1.44 -2.35
CA ARG A 16 -28.91 1.41 -3.55
C ARG A 16 -28.52 2.52 -4.53
N GLU A 17 -28.31 3.73 -4.03
CA GLU A 17 -27.91 4.87 -4.84
C GLU A 17 -26.52 4.69 -5.46
N TYR A 18 -25.57 4.11 -4.71
CA TYR A 18 -24.26 3.75 -5.23
C TYR A 18 -24.36 2.82 -6.44
N ARG A 19 -25.12 1.71 -6.33
CA ARG A 19 -25.32 0.79 -7.46
C ARG A 19 -25.95 1.48 -8.67
N ARG A 20 -26.95 2.33 -8.44
CA ARG A 20 -27.59 3.12 -9.50
C ARG A 20 -26.57 4.02 -10.20
N LYS A 21 -25.74 4.74 -9.43
CA LYS A 21 -24.70 5.61 -9.98
C LYS A 21 -23.62 4.84 -10.74
N VAL A 22 -23.17 3.70 -10.22
CA VAL A 22 -22.23 2.82 -10.93
C VAL A 22 -22.79 2.41 -12.28
N GLN A 23 -24.06 1.97 -12.34
CA GLN A 23 -24.69 1.63 -13.63
C GLN A 23 -24.73 2.83 -14.58
N VAL A 24 -25.14 4.01 -14.11
CA VAL A 24 -25.16 5.23 -14.92
C VAL A 24 -23.76 5.59 -15.43
N CYS A 25 -22.73 5.46 -14.60
CA CYS A 25 -21.35 5.70 -15.02
C CYS A 25 -20.90 4.71 -16.10
N LEU A 26 -21.31 3.44 -16.01
CA LEU A 26 -21.02 2.44 -17.04
C LEU A 26 -21.74 2.75 -18.36
N ASP A 27 -23.01 3.15 -18.31
CA ASP A 27 -23.79 3.52 -19.50
C ASP A 27 -23.19 4.75 -20.21
N VAL A 28 -22.74 5.74 -19.42
CA VAL A 28 -22.02 6.93 -19.93
C VAL A 28 -20.68 6.53 -20.53
N PHE A 29 -19.94 5.65 -19.86
CA PHE A 29 -18.64 5.20 -20.35
C PHE A 29 -18.77 4.43 -21.67
N GLU A 30 -19.77 3.55 -21.82
CA GLU A 30 -20.08 2.87 -23.09
C GLU A 30 -20.41 3.87 -24.21
N THR A 31 -21.17 4.91 -23.88
CA THR A 31 -21.47 6.00 -24.83
C THR A 31 -20.19 6.73 -25.24
N MET A 32 -19.30 7.05 -24.30
CA MET A 32 -18.02 7.71 -24.59
C MET A 32 -17.13 6.83 -25.48
N LEU A 33 -17.05 5.53 -25.21
CA LEU A 33 -16.28 4.59 -26.01
C LEU A 33 -16.77 4.50 -27.46
N SER A 34 -18.08 4.66 -27.69
CA SER A 34 -18.69 4.57 -29.02
C SER A 34 -18.73 5.88 -29.79
N GLN A 35 -18.78 7.03 -29.09
CA GLN A 35 -19.08 8.33 -29.71
C GLN A 35 -17.97 9.38 -29.56
N CYS A 36 -17.03 9.20 -28.64
CA CYS A 36 -15.97 10.18 -28.38
C CYS A 36 -14.63 9.77 -28.99
N SER A 37 -13.84 10.76 -29.35
CA SER A 37 -12.42 10.58 -29.66
C SER A 37 -11.60 10.72 -28.38
N PHE A 38 -10.70 9.78 -28.14
CA PHE A 38 -9.76 9.81 -27.01
C PHE A 38 -8.38 10.25 -27.52
N ASP A 39 -7.75 11.16 -26.79
CA ASP A 39 -6.36 11.54 -27.08
C ASP A 39 -5.45 10.35 -26.74
N SER A 40 -4.89 9.75 -27.79
CA SER A 40 -4.06 8.54 -27.71
C SER A 40 -2.90 8.54 -28.70
N ASP A 41 -2.70 9.64 -29.43
CA ASP A 41 -1.62 9.76 -30.43
C ASP A 41 -0.24 9.85 -29.77
N GLN A 42 -0.19 10.31 -28.51
CA GLN A 42 1.02 10.44 -27.72
C GLN A 42 0.84 9.75 -26.35
N PRO A 43 0.98 8.41 -26.28
CA PRO A 43 0.73 7.67 -25.06
C PRO A 43 1.67 8.13 -23.94
N LEU A 44 1.07 8.53 -22.83
CA LEU A 44 1.79 8.84 -21.60
C LEU A 44 2.04 7.57 -20.79
N THR A 45 3.12 7.62 -20.02
CA THR A 45 3.40 6.70 -18.93
C THR A 45 3.35 7.44 -17.61
N GLY A 46 2.79 6.78 -16.59
CA GLY A 46 2.88 7.19 -15.19
C GLY A 46 3.62 6.13 -14.39
N MET A 47 4.13 6.52 -13.22
CA MET A 47 4.75 5.60 -12.29
C MET A 47 4.40 6.01 -10.87
N GLU A 48 4.09 5.04 -10.03
CA GLU A 48 3.87 5.22 -8.60
C GLU A 48 4.87 4.35 -7.84
N ILE A 49 5.48 4.90 -6.79
CA ILE A 49 6.43 4.19 -5.92
C ILE A 49 6.00 4.42 -4.48
N GLU A 50 5.66 3.34 -3.79
CA GLU A 50 5.41 3.35 -2.36
C GLU A 50 6.71 3.08 -1.60
N CYS A 51 6.92 3.79 -0.50
CA CYS A 51 8.11 3.65 0.34
C CYS A 51 7.71 3.49 1.80
N ASN A 52 8.55 2.79 2.56
CA ASN A 52 8.45 2.74 4.02
C ASN A 52 9.30 3.83 4.64
N LEU A 53 8.88 4.30 5.81
CA LEU A 53 9.62 5.20 6.68
C LEU A 53 10.13 4.42 7.88
N VAL A 54 11.42 4.61 8.20
CA VAL A 54 12.06 4.01 9.36
C VAL A 54 12.82 5.03 10.19
N ASP A 55 13.01 4.77 11.47
CA ASP A 55 13.85 5.59 12.34
C ASP A 55 15.34 5.20 12.26
N GLY A 56 16.17 5.82 13.12
CA GLY A 56 17.61 5.53 13.19
C GLY A 56 17.98 4.11 13.60
N ASP A 57 17.05 3.37 14.23
CA ASP A 57 17.19 1.96 14.61
C ASP A 57 16.54 1.03 13.58
N TYR A 58 16.14 1.56 12.41
CA TYR A 58 15.42 0.88 11.34
C TYR A 58 14.08 0.27 11.78
N GLN A 59 13.45 0.81 12.82
CA GLN A 59 12.07 0.47 13.18
C GLN A 59 11.08 1.29 12.35
N PRO A 60 9.86 0.78 12.07
CA PRO A 60 8.85 1.55 11.34
C PRO A 60 8.56 2.89 12.03
N ALA A 61 8.64 3.99 11.28
CA ALA A 61 8.40 5.34 11.80
C ALA A 61 7.00 5.84 11.38
N MET A 62 6.08 5.95 12.34
CA MET A 62 4.69 6.44 12.15
C MET A 62 4.62 7.97 11.94
N THR A 63 5.39 8.48 10.98
CA THR A 63 5.69 9.92 10.83
C THR A 63 5.42 10.45 9.42
N ASN A 64 4.64 9.74 8.60
CA ASN A 64 4.43 10.11 7.20
C ASN A 64 3.93 11.54 7.01
N ARG A 65 3.06 12.04 7.88
CA ARG A 65 2.58 13.41 7.82
C ARG A 65 3.69 14.44 8.00
N SER A 66 4.54 14.29 9.01
CA SER A 66 5.69 15.19 9.24
C SER A 66 6.66 15.14 8.06
N VAL A 67 6.96 13.93 7.58
CA VAL A 67 7.85 13.73 6.44
C VAL A 67 7.28 14.36 5.17
N LEU A 68 5.98 14.22 4.90
CA LEU A 68 5.33 14.83 3.74
C LEU A 68 5.31 16.36 3.83
N ASP A 69 5.03 16.91 5.02
CA ASP A 69 5.09 18.35 5.27
C ASP A 69 6.51 18.89 5.04
N ALA A 70 7.54 18.14 5.46
CA ALA A 70 8.95 18.47 5.22
C ALA A 70 9.34 18.36 3.74
N ILE A 71 8.87 17.32 3.04
CA ILE A 71 9.08 17.12 1.59
C ILE A 71 8.50 18.30 0.80
N GLY A 72 7.26 18.69 1.12
CA GLY A 72 6.59 19.87 0.55
C GLY A 72 6.33 19.78 -0.95
N ASP A 73 6.22 18.57 -1.51
CA ASP A 73 6.00 18.30 -2.93
C ASP A 73 4.67 17.56 -3.12
N PRO A 74 3.72 18.10 -3.91
CA PRO A 74 2.41 17.47 -4.14
C PRO A 74 2.48 16.13 -4.91
N ALA A 75 3.63 15.77 -5.48
CA ALA A 75 3.84 14.44 -6.04
C ALA A 75 3.93 13.35 -4.96
N TYR A 76 4.16 13.73 -3.70
CA TYR A 76 4.18 12.82 -2.57
C TYR A 76 2.89 12.91 -1.76
N GLN A 77 2.37 11.77 -1.31
CA GLN A 77 1.17 11.72 -0.48
C GLN A 77 1.21 10.58 0.54
N THR A 78 0.25 10.59 1.45
CA THR A 78 0.07 9.54 2.46
C THR A 78 -0.40 8.25 1.81
N GLU A 79 0.07 7.12 2.32
CA GLU A 79 -0.52 5.82 2.04
C GLU A 79 -1.35 5.28 3.21
N LEU A 80 -1.89 4.06 3.09
CA LEU A 80 -2.69 3.43 4.14
C LEU A 80 -1.96 3.42 5.48
N GLY A 81 -0.69 3.02 5.50
CA GLY A 81 0.15 3.01 6.71
C GLY A 81 0.68 4.40 7.05
N ALA A 82 0.65 4.76 8.33
CA ALA A 82 1.26 5.98 8.89
C ALA A 82 2.80 6.00 8.75
N TYR A 83 3.38 4.85 8.40
CA TYR A 83 4.80 4.65 8.07
C TYR A 83 5.04 4.53 6.56
N ASN A 84 4.04 4.76 5.71
CA ASN A 84 4.17 4.73 4.26
C ASN A 84 3.94 6.11 3.63
N ILE A 85 4.67 6.35 2.55
CA ILE A 85 4.46 7.46 1.63
C ILE A 85 4.44 6.93 0.20
N GLU A 86 3.69 7.58 -0.68
CA GLU A 86 3.65 7.26 -2.10
C GLU A 86 4.17 8.44 -2.91
N PHE A 87 5.00 8.13 -3.90
CA PHE A 87 5.50 9.06 -4.90
C PHE A 87 4.80 8.83 -6.24
N ASN A 88 3.95 9.77 -6.64
CA ASN A 88 3.26 9.80 -7.93
C ASN A 88 4.10 10.58 -8.93
N VAL A 89 4.85 9.85 -9.76
CA VAL A 89 5.70 10.48 -10.76
C VAL A 89 4.83 11.13 -11.85
N PRO A 90 5.03 12.42 -12.15
CA PRO A 90 4.24 13.11 -13.17
C PRO A 90 4.25 12.38 -14.51
N PRO A 91 3.07 12.21 -15.16
CA PRO A 91 2.97 11.53 -16.44
C PRO A 91 3.86 12.16 -17.50
N ARG A 92 4.46 11.32 -18.34
CA ARG A 92 5.37 11.76 -19.41
C ARG A 92 5.33 10.84 -20.61
N LEU A 93 5.90 11.28 -21.73
CA LEU A 93 6.04 10.44 -22.92
C LEU A 93 7.14 9.38 -22.73
N LEU A 94 6.89 8.17 -23.22
CA LEU A 94 7.86 7.05 -23.18
C LEU A 94 8.57 6.85 -24.54
N SER A 95 8.97 7.94 -25.20
CA SER A 95 9.65 7.86 -26.51
C SER A 95 11.17 8.04 -26.39
N GLY A 96 11.93 7.31 -27.22
CA GLY A 96 13.38 7.50 -27.34
C GLY A 96 14.14 7.25 -26.03
N ARG A 97 14.81 8.30 -25.50
CA ARG A 97 15.66 8.22 -24.30
C ARG A 97 14.96 8.62 -23.00
N THR A 98 13.65 8.89 -23.03
CA THR A 98 12.93 9.42 -21.86
C THR A 98 12.93 8.49 -20.65
N GLY A 99 13.18 7.19 -20.82
CA GLY A 99 13.37 6.26 -19.71
C GLY A 99 14.60 6.58 -18.85
N LEU A 100 15.71 7.01 -19.45
CA LEU A 100 16.91 7.42 -18.72
C LEU A 100 16.70 8.77 -18.00
N ASP A 101 15.95 9.67 -18.63
CA ASP A 101 15.56 10.93 -18.00
C ASP A 101 14.60 10.67 -16.83
N LEU A 102 13.66 9.74 -16.98
CA LEU A 102 12.77 9.30 -15.91
C LEU A 102 13.56 8.75 -14.72
N GLU A 103 14.51 7.85 -14.96
CA GLU A 103 15.35 7.31 -13.89
C GLU A 103 16.10 8.43 -13.14
N ARG A 104 16.71 9.37 -13.87
CA ARG A 104 17.43 10.51 -13.29
C ARG A 104 16.51 11.37 -12.44
N ASP A 105 15.34 11.72 -12.95
CA ASP A 105 14.40 12.62 -12.27
C ASP A 105 13.82 11.95 -11.01
N VAL A 106 13.47 10.67 -11.10
CA VAL A 106 12.98 9.88 -9.96
C VAL A 106 14.04 9.76 -8.87
N ARG A 107 15.28 9.44 -9.26
CA ARG A 107 16.41 9.38 -8.33
C ARG A 107 16.67 10.73 -7.66
N ALA A 108 16.61 11.82 -8.42
CA ALA A 108 16.79 13.17 -7.88
C ALA A 108 15.70 13.52 -6.86
N SER A 109 14.44 13.20 -7.18
CA SER A 109 13.28 13.42 -6.29
C SER A 109 13.40 12.61 -5.00
N LEU A 110 13.65 11.30 -5.10
CA LEU A 110 13.82 10.43 -3.93
C LEU A 110 15.00 10.84 -3.05
N ASN A 111 16.12 11.24 -3.65
CA ASN A 111 17.27 11.74 -2.88
C ASN A 111 16.98 13.06 -2.16
N ASP A 112 16.14 13.93 -2.73
CA ASP A 112 15.69 15.15 -2.07
C ASP A 112 14.72 14.85 -0.93
N ALA A 113 13.75 13.95 -1.18
CA ALA A 113 12.82 13.48 -0.17
C ALA A 113 13.54 12.85 1.02
N GLU A 114 14.55 12.00 0.78
CA GLU A 114 15.36 11.37 1.84
C GLU A 114 16.09 12.41 2.69
N ARG A 115 16.70 13.44 2.09
CA ARG A 115 17.37 14.50 2.86
C ARG A 115 16.39 15.26 3.76
N LYS A 116 15.18 15.50 3.27
CA LYS A 116 14.13 16.21 4.01
C LYS A 116 13.55 15.34 5.12
N ALA A 117 13.26 14.07 4.85
CA ALA A 117 12.84 13.09 5.84
C ALA A 117 13.88 12.94 6.98
N GLY A 118 15.17 12.88 6.63
CA GLY A 118 16.26 12.76 7.59
C GLY A 118 16.39 13.96 8.53
N SER A 119 15.84 15.12 8.18
CA SER A 119 15.79 16.29 9.09
C SER A 119 14.85 16.07 10.27
N ASP A 120 13.86 15.17 10.11
CA ASP A 120 12.89 14.76 11.13
C ASP A 120 13.25 13.40 11.76
N GLY A 121 14.44 12.85 11.46
CA GLY A 121 14.91 11.58 12.01
C GLY A 121 14.31 10.32 11.37
N ALA A 122 13.67 10.47 10.20
CA ALA A 122 13.13 9.36 9.42
C ALA A 122 13.97 9.10 8.15
N HIS A 123 13.99 7.85 7.70
CA HIS A 123 14.67 7.39 6.48
C HIS A 123 13.67 6.68 5.56
N ILE A 124 13.80 6.89 4.26
CA ILE A 124 12.98 6.29 3.22
C ILE A 124 13.60 4.97 2.75
N VAL A 125 12.84 3.88 2.82
CA VAL A 125 13.26 2.53 2.41
C VAL A 125 12.29 1.95 1.38
N MET A 126 12.83 1.57 0.22
CA MET A 126 12.09 0.91 -0.87
C MET A 126 12.19 -0.62 -0.73
N ILE A 127 11.37 -1.21 0.13
CA ILE A 127 11.29 -2.66 0.33
C ILE A 127 9.83 -3.14 0.37
N GLY A 128 9.54 -4.25 -0.28
CA GLY A 128 8.17 -4.73 -0.45
C GLY A 128 7.46 -5.00 0.87
N ILE A 129 8.15 -5.60 1.84
CA ILE A 129 7.69 -5.71 3.24
C ILE A 129 8.89 -5.43 4.13
N LEU A 130 8.71 -4.51 5.09
CA LEU A 130 9.77 -4.14 6.03
C LEU A 130 9.99 -5.28 7.06
N PRO A 131 11.20 -5.88 7.17
CA PRO A 131 11.45 -7.01 8.07
C PRO A 131 11.29 -6.69 9.57
N THR A 132 11.41 -5.43 9.95
CA THR A 132 11.24 -4.94 11.33
C THR A 132 9.79 -4.61 11.67
N LEU A 133 8.86 -4.72 10.71
CA LEU A 133 7.44 -4.45 10.94
C LEU A 133 6.75 -5.62 11.66
N MET A 134 6.81 -5.59 12.99
CA MET A 134 6.18 -6.56 13.87
C MET A 134 4.66 -6.32 14.09
N PRO A 135 3.88 -7.34 14.51
CA PRO A 135 2.44 -7.22 14.76
C PRO A 135 2.05 -6.12 15.75
N GLU A 136 2.87 -5.84 16.77
CA GLU A 136 2.67 -4.75 17.71
C GLU A 136 2.60 -3.38 17.02
N HIS A 137 3.37 -3.17 15.95
CA HIS A 137 3.33 -1.94 15.16
C HIS A 137 2.04 -1.79 14.36
N LEU A 138 1.26 -2.86 14.18
CA LEU A 138 0.02 -2.90 13.41
C LEU A 138 -1.24 -2.93 14.29
N SER A 139 -1.06 -2.74 15.61
CA SER A 139 -2.15 -2.74 16.60
C SER A 139 -2.80 -1.37 16.76
N GLU A 140 -2.01 -0.31 16.95
CA GLU A 140 -2.46 1.05 17.20
C GLU A 140 -1.60 2.06 16.45
N GLY A 141 -2.21 3.17 15.99
CA GLY A 141 -1.48 4.26 15.33
C GLY A 141 -0.85 3.92 13.97
N TRP A 142 -1.08 2.70 13.47
CA TRP A 142 -0.50 2.20 12.22
C TRP A 142 -1.11 2.83 10.96
N MET A 143 -2.35 3.33 11.04
CA MET A 143 -3.10 3.83 9.89
C MET A 143 -2.95 5.34 9.76
N SER A 144 -2.75 5.83 8.54
CA SER A 144 -2.75 7.26 8.25
C SER A 144 -4.07 7.93 8.66
N GLU A 145 -3.98 9.19 9.08
CA GLU A 145 -5.13 10.01 9.44
C GLU A 145 -6.01 10.33 8.21
N SER A 146 -6.87 9.39 7.83
CA SER A 146 -7.77 9.52 6.69
C SER A 146 -9.13 8.92 7.00
N THR A 147 -10.20 9.68 6.74
CA THR A 147 -11.57 9.18 6.91
C THR A 147 -11.86 8.09 5.88
N ARG A 148 -11.21 8.15 4.71
CA ARG A 148 -11.29 7.14 3.66
C ARG A 148 -10.76 5.79 4.12
N TYR A 149 -9.59 5.73 4.74
CA TYR A 149 -9.02 4.46 5.20
C TYR A 149 -9.82 3.83 6.34
N VAL A 150 -10.32 4.65 7.28
CA VAL A 150 -11.26 4.19 8.32
C VAL A 150 -12.52 3.59 7.68
N ALA A 151 -13.16 4.31 6.74
CA ALA A 151 -14.36 3.84 6.06
C ALA A 151 -14.13 2.54 5.28
N LEU A 152 -12.95 2.38 4.68
CA LEU A 152 -12.55 1.19 3.95
C LEU A 152 -12.38 -0.01 4.90
N ASN A 153 -11.67 0.17 6.03
CA ASN A 153 -11.53 -0.85 7.06
C ASN A 153 -12.89 -1.36 7.53
N GLU A 154 -13.75 -0.46 8.01
CA GLU A 154 -15.08 -0.82 8.51
C GLU A 154 -15.92 -1.51 7.43
N SER A 155 -15.89 -1.01 6.20
CA SER A 155 -16.69 -1.59 5.11
C SER A 155 -16.25 -3.02 4.75
N ILE A 156 -14.95 -3.31 4.79
CA ILE A 156 -14.42 -4.65 4.53
C ILE A 156 -14.83 -5.61 5.64
N PHE A 157 -14.68 -5.22 6.91
CA PHE A 157 -14.99 -6.08 8.04
C PHE A 157 -16.50 -6.24 8.27
N ASP A 158 -17.31 -5.20 8.05
CA ASP A 158 -18.77 -5.28 8.04
C ASP A 158 -19.28 -6.25 6.97
N ALA A 159 -18.67 -6.24 5.79
CA ALA A 159 -19.06 -7.12 4.68
C ALA A 159 -18.61 -8.57 4.93
N ARG A 160 -17.45 -8.75 5.57
CA ARG A 160 -16.85 -10.06 5.83
C ARG A 160 -17.48 -10.75 7.04
N GLY A 161 -17.66 -10.02 8.14
CA GLY A 161 -18.23 -10.53 9.40
C GLY A 161 -17.28 -11.38 10.26
N GLU A 162 -16.01 -11.49 9.89
CA GLU A 162 -14.97 -12.27 10.60
C GLU A 162 -13.58 -11.70 10.29
N ASP A 163 -12.57 -12.13 11.06
CA ASP A 163 -11.17 -11.78 10.84
C ASP A 163 -10.66 -12.30 9.48
N ILE A 164 -9.62 -11.68 8.94
CA ILE A 164 -8.99 -12.10 7.68
C ILE A 164 -7.87 -13.11 8.00
N PRO A 165 -7.99 -14.38 7.59
CA PRO A 165 -6.91 -15.35 7.73
C PRO A 165 -5.85 -15.11 6.66
N ILE A 166 -4.62 -14.83 7.09
CA ILE A 166 -3.42 -14.75 6.23
C ILE A 166 -2.56 -15.97 6.54
N ASN A 167 -2.37 -16.83 5.54
CA ASN A 167 -1.55 -18.03 5.66
C ASN A 167 -0.54 -18.09 4.52
N ILE A 168 0.75 -17.93 4.83
CA ILE A 168 1.84 -18.04 3.86
C ILE A 168 2.62 -19.31 4.18
N SER A 169 2.63 -20.24 3.23
CA SER A 169 3.42 -21.47 3.33
C SER A 169 4.87 -21.21 2.93
N GLY A 170 5.82 -21.84 3.61
CA GLY A 170 7.24 -21.75 3.27
C GLY A 170 8.12 -22.39 4.34
N PRO A 171 9.45 -22.28 4.20
CA PRO A 171 10.38 -22.67 5.26
C PRO A 171 10.09 -21.97 6.59
N GLU A 172 9.62 -20.72 6.50
CA GLU A 172 9.15 -19.90 7.62
C GLU A 172 7.66 -19.58 7.39
N PRO A 173 6.75 -20.44 7.88
CA PRO A 173 5.33 -20.25 7.63
C PRO A 173 4.76 -19.11 8.48
N LEU A 174 3.89 -18.30 7.88
CA LEU A 174 3.09 -17.27 8.56
C LEU A 174 1.65 -17.77 8.70
N SER A 175 1.07 -17.60 9.88
CA SER A 175 -0.37 -17.77 10.10
C SER A 175 -0.88 -16.67 11.02
N TRP A 176 -1.76 -15.81 10.50
CA TRP A 176 -2.26 -14.64 11.20
C TRP A 176 -3.77 -14.46 10.96
N GLN A 177 -4.51 -14.16 12.03
CA GLN A 177 -5.89 -13.65 11.96
C GLN A 177 -5.85 -12.13 12.12
N ALA A 178 -6.06 -11.41 11.03
CA ALA A 178 -6.05 -9.96 11.02
C ALA A 178 -7.45 -9.40 11.30
N ALA A 179 -7.56 -8.63 12.39
CA ALA A 179 -8.80 -7.96 12.81
C ALA A 179 -9.01 -6.58 12.13
N SER A 180 -8.08 -6.19 11.26
CA SER A 180 -8.14 -4.95 10.48
C SER A 180 -7.42 -5.16 9.14
N ILE A 181 -7.46 -4.13 8.27
CA ILE A 181 -6.69 -4.12 7.02
C ILE A 181 -5.20 -3.79 7.23
N ALA A 182 -4.71 -3.68 8.46
CA ALA A 182 -3.31 -3.34 8.77
C ALA A 182 -2.24 -4.15 8.03
N PRO A 183 -2.38 -5.49 7.84
CA PRO A 183 -1.40 -6.25 7.08
C PRO A 183 -1.24 -5.79 5.63
N GLU A 184 -2.26 -5.18 5.05
CA GLU A 184 -2.16 -4.62 3.70
C GLU A 184 -1.11 -3.52 3.68
N SER A 185 -1.12 -2.61 4.67
CA SER A 185 -0.18 -1.48 4.72
C SER A 185 1.27 -1.91 4.88
N ALA A 186 1.54 -3.19 5.19
CA ALA A 186 2.90 -3.71 5.20
C ALA A 186 3.50 -3.83 3.78
N CYS A 187 2.65 -3.87 2.75
CA CYS A 187 3.03 -4.09 1.37
C CYS A 187 3.30 -2.75 0.69
N THR A 188 4.49 -2.59 0.11
CA THR A 188 4.77 -1.50 -0.83
C THR A 188 5.01 -2.02 -2.23
N SER A 189 4.72 -1.18 -3.21
CA SER A 189 4.76 -1.53 -4.62
C SER A 189 5.41 -0.45 -5.49
N MET A 190 5.85 -0.88 -6.66
CA MET A 190 6.14 -0.01 -7.80
C MET A 190 5.11 -0.33 -8.87
N GLN A 191 4.39 0.68 -9.32
CA GLN A 191 3.30 0.55 -10.28
C GLN A 191 3.64 1.34 -11.54
N LEU A 192 3.32 0.77 -12.70
CA LEU A 192 3.54 1.39 -14.00
C LEU A 192 2.22 1.58 -14.71
N HIS A 193 1.95 2.82 -15.11
CA HIS A 193 0.74 3.20 -15.82
C HIS A 193 1.06 3.48 -17.28
N LEU A 194 0.22 2.96 -18.18
CA LEU A 194 0.31 3.18 -19.62
C LEU A 194 -1.04 3.66 -20.14
N GLN A 195 -1.05 4.85 -20.75
CA GLN A 195 -2.21 5.37 -21.45
C GLN A 195 -2.38 4.64 -22.78
N LEU A 196 -3.61 4.23 -23.08
CA LEU A 196 -3.93 3.43 -24.26
C LEU A 196 -5.14 4.01 -25.00
N ALA A 197 -5.15 3.81 -26.32
CA ALA A 197 -6.38 3.96 -27.10
C ALA A 197 -7.37 2.84 -26.72
N PRO A 198 -8.69 3.10 -26.72
CA PRO A 198 -9.68 2.08 -26.38
C PRO A 198 -9.59 0.79 -27.20
N GLY A 199 -9.28 0.91 -28.50
CA GLY A 199 -9.13 -0.24 -29.40
C GLY A 199 -7.98 -1.18 -29.03
N ASP A 200 -6.96 -0.66 -28.34
CA ASP A 200 -5.75 -1.41 -27.97
C ASP A 200 -5.83 -2.00 -26.55
N PHE A 201 -6.82 -1.59 -25.75
CA PHE A 201 -6.93 -1.96 -24.34
C PHE A 201 -6.89 -3.47 -24.11
N ALA A 202 -7.70 -4.23 -24.86
CA ALA A 202 -7.83 -5.68 -24.63
C ALA A 202 -6.50 -6.42 -24.85
N ALA A 203 -5.75 -6.07 -25.89
CA ALA A 203 -4.46 -6.69 -26.18
C ALA A 203 -3.43 -6.39 -25.08
N HIS A 204 -3.36 -5.13 -24.64
CA HIS A 204 -2.42 -4.71 -23.60
C HIS A 204 -2.81 -5.27 -22.22
N TRP A 205 -4.09 -5.31 -21.88
CA TRP A 205 -4.57 -5.92 -20.65
C TRP A 205 -4.15 -7.40 -20.59
N ASN A 206 -4.39 -8.16 -21.65
CA ASN A 206 -4.00 -9.56 -21.71
C ASN A 206 -2.48 -9.73 -21.61
N ALA A 207 -1.69 -8.87 -22.27
CA ALA A 207 -0.24 -8.89 -22.15
C ALA A 207 0.22 -8.58 -20.71
N ALA A 208 -0.37 -7.60 -20.04
CA ALA A 208 -0.07 -7.26 -18.65
C ALA A 208 -0.37 -8.42 -17.70
N GLN A 209 -1.52 -9.11 -17.87
CA GLN A 209 -1.87 -10.31 -17.09
C GLN A 209 -0.84 -11.43 -17.29
N MET A 210 -0.37 -11.66 -18.52
CA MET A 210 0.66 -12.67 -18.82
C MET A 210 2.02 -12.34 -18.20
N LEU A 211 2.38 -11.04 -18.13
CA LEU A 211 3.67 -10.58 -17.61
C LEU A 211 3.71 -10.41 -16.08
N ALA A 212 2.55 -10.34 -15.42
CA ALA A 212 2.45 -10.12 -13.97
C ALA A 212 3.24 -11.15 -13.15
N GLY A 213 3.15 -12.44 -13.50
CA GLY A 213 3.88 -13.51 -12.80
C GLY A 213 5.40 -13.37 -12.90
N PRO A 214 5.99 -13.32 -14.12
CA PRO A 214 7.41 -13.06 -14.30
C PRO A 214 7.89 -11.76 -13.65
N GLN A 215 7.11 -10.67 -13.73
CA GLN A 215 7.45 -9.40 -13.11
C GLN A 215 7.50 -9.50 -11.59
N LEU A 216 6.52 -10.17 -10.97
CA LEU A 216 6.52 -10.43 -9.52
C LEU A 216 7.74 -11.26 -9.10
N ALA A 217 8.09 -12.30 -9.87
CA ALA A 217 9.24 -13.15 -9.56
C ALA A 217 10.58 -12.39 -9.66
N LEU A 218 10.75 -11.54 -10.68
CA LEU A 218 11.95 -10.71 -10.85
C LEU A 218 12.03 -9.59 -9.80
N GLY A 219 10.89 -9.03 -9.40
CA GLY A 219 10.78 -7.94 -8.43
C GLY A 219 10.62 -8.40 -6.98
N ALA A 220 10.78 -9.69 -6.68
CA ALA A 220 10.59 -10.23 -5.34
C ALA A 220 11.52 -9.52 -4.32
N ASN A 221 10.92 -8.78 -3.39
CA ASN A 221 11.64 -7.92 -2.44
C ASN A 221 10.96 -7.89 -1.06
N SER A 222 10.34 -8.99 -0.66
CA SER A 222 9.63 -9.16 0.61
C SER A 222 9.96 -10.52 1.25
N PRO A 223 11.24 -10.80 1.55
CA PRO A 223 11.69 -12.15 1.91
C PRO A 223 11.22 -12.62 3.29
N THR A 224 10.86 -11.69 4.18
CA THR A 224 10.50 -11.98 5.57
C THR A 224 9.32 -11.12 5.99
N SER A 225 8.25 -11.75 6.46
CA SER A 225 7.18 -11.12 7.23
C SER A 225 7.27 -11.67 8.64
N SER A 226 7.44 -10.81 9.64
CA SER A 226 7.63 -11.25 11.02
C SER A 226 6.33 -11.82 11.61
N ASP A 227 6.20 -13.15 11.61
CA ASP A 227 5.82 -13.95 12.78
C ASP A 227 6.27 -15.41 12.57
N THR A 228 7.47 -15.74 13.05
CA THR A 228 7.83 -17.14 13.31
C THR A 228 7.38 -17.50 14.72
N SER A 229 6.14 -17.96 14.83
CA SER A 229 5.50 -18.63 15.97
C SER A 229 4.96 -17.78 17.13
N CYS A 230 3.70 -17.35 17.01
CA CYS A 230 2.82 -17.15 18.16
C CYS A 230 1.53 -17.99 18.08
N GLY A 231 1.69 -19.31 18.18
CA GLY A 231 0.59 -20.25 18.45
C GLY A 231 1.05 -21.30 19.48
N PRO A 232 0.25 -21.64 20.50
CA PRO A 232 0.65 -22.64 21.48
C PRO A 232 0.86 -23.98 20.76
N LYS A 233 2.09 -24.51 20.78
CA LYS A 233 2.32 -25.90 20.39
C LYS A 233 1.43 -26.78 21.29
N PRO A 234 0.62 -27.70 20.73
CA PRO A 234 -0.14 -28.63 21.55
C PRO A 234 0.87 -29.46 22.36
N GLY A 235 0.95 -29.23 23.68
CA GLY A 235 1.77 -30.01 24.61
C GLY A 235 2.91 -29.30 25.34
N SER A 236 3.14 -27.99 25.18
CA SER A 236 4.15 -27.28 26.00
C SER A 236 3.51 -26.48 27.14
N ASN A 237 3.56 -27.04 28.36
CA ASN A 237 3.25 -26.30 29.59
C ASN A 237 4.32 -25.24 29.86
N CYS A 238 4.05 -23.98 29.50
CA CYS A 238 4.79 -22.83 30.02
C CYS A 238 3.92 -22.08 31.03
N SER A 239 3.93 -22.51 32.29
CA SER A 239 3.40 -21.70 33.40
C SER A 239 4.39 -20.56 33.67
N ARG A 240 4.03 -19.32 33.33
CA ARG A 240 4.71 -18.13 33.86
C ARG A 240 4.09 -17.79 35.22
N ASN A 241 4.64 -18.33 36.30
CA ASN A 241 4.50 -17.72 37.62
C ASN A 241 5.85 -17.08 37.99
N PRO A 242 5.87 -15.83 38.47
CA PRO A 242 7.10 -15.23 38.99
C PRO A 242 7.48 -15.90 40.32
N PRO A 243 8.78 -16.08 40.63
CA PRO A 243 9.18 -16.67 41.90
C PRO A 243 8.91 -15.68 43.04
N THR A 244 8.13 -16.12 44.03
CA THR A 244 8.03 -15.46 45.33
C THR A 244 9.37 -15.60 46.08
N PRO A 245 9.93 -14.52 46.65
CA PRO A 245 11.12 -14.63 47.48
C PRO A 245 10.76 -15.22 48.85
N GLY A 246 11.27 -16.43 49.14
CA GLY A 246 11.21 -17.03 50.47
C GLY A 246 12.14 -16.33 51.47
N PRO A 247 11.87 -16.41 52.77
CA PRO A 247 12.62 -15.69 53.79
C PRO A 247 14.01 -16.31 53.98
N ARG A 248 15.02 -15.46 54.16
CA ARG A 248 16.32 -15.90 54.73
C ARG A 248 16.23 -15.74 56.25
N ASN A 249 16.44 -16.87 56.94
CA ASN A 249 16.67 -17.10 58.38
C ASN A 249 16.02 -16.15 59.39
#